data_AF-H8LLJ4-F1
#
_entry.id   AF-H8LLJ4-F1
#
_cell.length_a   1.000
_cell.length_b   1.000
_cell.length_c   1.000
_cell.angle_alpha   90.00
_cell.angle_beta   90.00
_cell.angle_gamma   90.00
#
_symmetry.space_group_name_H-M   'P 1'
#
loop_
_entity.id
_entity.type
_entity.pdbx_description
1 polymer ?
#
loop_
_entity_poly.entity_id
_entity_poly.type
_entity_poly.pdbx_seq_one_letter_code
_entity_poly.pdbx_strand_id
1 'polypeptide(L)'
;MIFNSTGKEKFIFSEPTKLKVVQKEFKTENGYKCGIVLEETIEASLTLRLNNKRIVKIKEFRSMIVPDTTEDTGETFDISLILKYSDGANMPKADSAFFLKIHYGRDGKLNKLSLPNPPIIFHNQWYPALTVYKGELCSLPISSGYYRYLNKKILENNGSIEISHVDPEFTIELLGE
;
A
#
# COMPACT_ATOMS: atom_id res chain seq x y z
N MET A 1 19.65 4.45 11.02
CA MET A 1 20.58 3.35 10.65
C MET A 1 20.50 3.12 9.14
N ILE A 2 21.60 3.26 8.39
CA ILE A 2 21.67 2.90 6.96
C ILE A 2 21.85 1.39 6.89
N PHE A 3 20.86 0.65 6.39
CA PHE A 3 20.95 -0.81 6.31
C PHE A 3 21.69 -1.24 5.04
N ASN A 4 22.99 -1.44 5.15
CA ASN A 4 23.75 -2.31 4.26
C ASN A 4 23.66 -3.73 4.84
N SER A 5 22.78 -4.58 4.30
CA SER A 5 22.69 -5.99 4.72
C SER A 5 23.42 -6.89 3.72
N THR A 6 24.59 -7.38 4.12
CA THR A 6 25.20 -8.59 3.55
C THR A 6 24.47 -9.80 4.13
N GLY A 7 23.93 -10.63 3.25
CA GLY A 7 22.91 -11.64 3.56
C GLY A 7 23.14 -12.58 4.74
N LYS A 8 22.00 -13.04 5.29
CA LYS A 8 21.75 -14.02 6.37
C LYS A 8 21.45 -13.43 7.75
N GLU A 9 20.41 -12.61 7.84
CA GLU A 9 19.63 -12.49 9.09
C GLU A 9 18.22 -13.01 8.84
N LYS A 10 17.83 -14.05 9.58
CA LYS A 10 16.49 -14.64 9.53
C LYS A 10 15.63 -13.88 10.54
N PHE A 11 15.08 -12.74 10.12
CA PHE A 11 14.12 -12.01 10.93
C PHE A 11 12.83 -12.85 11.03
N ILE A 12 12.50 -13.28 12.25
CA ILE A 12 11.20 -13.90 12.55
C ILE A 12 10.23 -12.75 12.79
N PHE A 13 9.42 -12.43 11.79
CA PHE A 13 8.33 -11.47 11.95
C PHE A 13 7.16 -12.17 12.63
N SER A 14 6.69 -11.64 13.75
CA SER A 14 5.47 -12.12 14.39
C SER A 14 4.26 -11.79 13.52
N GLU A 15 3.30 -12.73 13.44
CA GLU A 15 1.96 -12.44 12.92
C GLU A 15 1.33 -11.26 13.68
N PRO A 16 0.47 -10.46 13.03
CA PRO A 16 -0.14 -9.32 13.69
C PRO A 16 -0.97 -9.77 14.89
N THR A 17 -0.82 -9.07 16.01
CA THR A 17 -1.44 -9.44 17.29
C THR A 17 -2.97 -9.39 17.23
N LYS A 18 -3.53 -8.53 16.38
CA LYS A 18 -4.96 -8.41 16.10
C LYS A 18 -5.20 -8.13 14.63
N LEU A 19 -6.15 -8.86 14.05
CA LEU A 19 -6.58 -8.74 12.66
C LEU A 19 -8.12 -8.71 12.64
N LYS A 20 -8.71 -7.62 12.13
CA LYS A 20 -10.14 -7.55 11.83
C LYS A 20 -10.35 -7.55 10.33
N VAL A 21 -11.05 -8.55 9.81
CA VAL A 21 -11.29 -8.73 8.37
C VAL A 21 -12.75 -8.43 8.03
N VAL A 22 -12.98 -7.64 7.00
CA VAL A 22 -14.30 -7.38 6.40
C VAL A 22 -14.23 -7.70 4.91
N GLN A 23 -15.17 -8.50 4.43
CA GLN A 23 -15.29 -8.79 3.00
C GLN A 23 -16.22 -7.78 2.33
N LYS A 24 -15.83 -7.27 1.18
CA LYS A 24 -16.65 -6.37 0.37
C LYS A 24 -16.67 -6.85 -1.08
N GLU A 25 -17.85 -6.95 -1.66
CA GLU A 25 -17.96 -7.11 -3.10
C GLU A 25 -17.65 -5.79 -3.80
N PHE A 26 -16.87 -5.85 -4.86
CA PHE A 26 -16.60 -4.71 -5.72
C PHE A 26 -17.19 -4.96 -7.11
N LYS A 27 -17.92 -3.96 -7.62
CA LYS A 27 -18.59 -3.97 -8.91
C LYS A 27 -18.17 -2.74 -9.73
N THR A 28 -18.13 -2.84 -11.05
CA THR A 28 -18.00 -1.66 -11.92
C THR A 28 -19.26 -0.80 -11.85
N GLU A 29 -19.19 0.43 -12.39
CA GLU A 29 -20.38 1.29 -12.55
C GLU A 29 -21.49 0.62 -13.36
N ASN A 30 -21.10 -0.24 -14.32
CA ASN A 30 -22.00 -1.04 -15.14
C ASN A 30 -22.56 -2.28 -14.41
N GLY A 31 -22.22 -2.47 -13.14
CA GLY A 31 -22.75 -3.52 -12.27
C GLY A 31 -22.04 -4.88 -12.34
N TYR A 32 -20.97 -5.00 -13.14
CA TYR A 32 -20.21 -6.26 -13.26
C TYR A 32 -19.45 -6.57 -11.98
N LYS A 33 -19.61 -7.79 -11.45
CA LYS A 33 -18.91 -8.24 -10.26
C LYS A 33 -17.46 -8.53 -10.60
N CYS A 34 -16.58 -7.65 -10.13
CA CYS A 34 -15.15 -7.76 -10.38
C CYS A 34 -14.48 -8.70 -9.37
N GLY A 35 -15.01 -8.80 -8.14
CA GLY A 35 -14.52 -9.76 -7.16
C GLY A 35 -14.80 -9.36 -5.72
N ILE A 36 -14.10 -10.00 -4.80
CA ILE A 36 -14.17 -9.75 -3.35
C ILE A 36 -12.87 -9.07 -2.93
N VAL A 37 -13.00 -7.95 -2.24
CA VAL A 37 -11.89 -7.24 -1.60
C VAL A 37 -11.96 -7.51 -0.10
N LEU A 38 -10.82 -7.89 0.48
CA LEU A 38 -10.68 -8.04 1.93
C LEU A 38 -10.12 -6.75 2.50
N GLU A 39 -10.82 -6.20 3.49
CA GLU A 39 -10.36 -5.05 4.26
C GLU A 39 -9.94 -5.52 5.65
N GLU A 40 -8.67 -5.31 5.96
CA GLU A 40 -8.05 -5.70 7.21
C GLU A 40 -7.68 -4.45 8.01
N THR A 41 -7.91 -4.48 9.32
CA THR A 41 -7.26 -3.56 10.27
C THR A 41 -6.19 -4.31 11.04
N ILE A 42 -4.95 -3.84 10.94
CA ILE A 42 -3.75 -4.52 11.42
C ILE A 42 -3.03 -3.63 12.42
N GLU A 43 -2.70 -4.18 13.59
CA GLU A 43 -1.85 -3.53 14.59
C GLU A 43 -0.37 -3.63 14.19
N ALA A 44 0.36 -2.52 14.21
CA ALA A 44 1.75 -2.43 13.73
C ALA A 44 2.72 -1.81 14.75
N SER A 45 2.24 -1.01 15.71
CA SER A 45 3.01 -0.38 16.80
C SER A 45 4.36 0.26 16.40
N LEU A 46 4.43 0.84 15.20
CA LEU A 46 5.64 1.43 14.65
C LEU A 46 5.93 2.83 15.20
N THR A 47 7.19 3.11 15.53
CA THR A 47 7.67 4.47 15.78
C THR A 47 8.76 4.84 14.79
N LEU A 48 8.52 5.90 14.01
CA LEU A 48 9.36 6.36 12.90
C LEU A 48 9.79 7.81 13.14
N ARG A 49 10.93 8.21 12.58
CA ARG A 49 11.39 9.60 12.52
C ARG A 49 11.53 10.02 11.06
N LEU A 50 10.82 11.07 10.67
CA LEU A 50 10.90 11.70 9.36
C LEU A 50 11.83 12.92 9.42
N ASN A 51 12.74 13.03 8.46
CA ASN A 51 13.65 14.17 8.25
C ASN A 51 14.41 14.59 9.52
N ASN A 52 14.83 13.61 10.32
CA ASN A 52 15.54 13.78 11.60
C ASN A 52 14.82 14.67 12.63
N LYS A 53 13.52 14.95 12.44
CA LYS A 53 12.78 15.93 13.26
C LYS A 53 11.47 15.38 13.78
N ARG A 54 10.62 14.88 12.88
CA ARG A 54 9.23 14.54 13.23
C ARG A 54 9.12 13.08 13.63
N ILE A 55 8.66 12.83 14.86
CA ILE A 55 8.33 11.49 15.32
C ILE A 55 6.89 11.17 14.90
N VAL A 56 6.72 10.01 14.26
CA VAL A 56 5.44 9.49 13.79
C VAL A 56 5.22 8.13 14.42
N LYS A 57 4.03 7.92 15.00
CA LYS A 57 3.64 6.64 15.61
C LYS A 57 2.46 6.07 14.84
N ILE A 58 2.60 4.84 14.36
CA ILE A 58 1.55 4.11 13.64
C ILE A 58 1.16 2.91 14.51
N LYS A 59 0.05 3.04 15.23
CA LYS A 59 -0.46 1.98 16.11
C LYS A 59 -1.14 0.88 15.30
N GLU A 60 -1.98 1.28 14.36
CA GLU A 60 -2.74 0.41 13.47
C GLU A 60 -2.84 1.03 12.08
N PHE A 61 -3.15 0.21 11.09
CA PHE A 61 -3.42 0.67 9.74
C PHE A 61 -4.45 -0.23 9.05
N ARG A 62 -4.99 0.27 7.95
CA ARG A 62 -5.91 -0.47 7.07
C ARG A 62 -5.11 -1.10 5.93
N SER A 63 -5.31 -2.39 5.68
CA SER A 63 -4.77 -3.11 4.53
C SER A 63 -5.91 -3.64 3.67
N MET A 64 -5.83 -3.40 2.36
CA MET A 64 -6.81 -3.87 1.38
C MET A 64 -6.17 -4.94 0.51
N ILE A 65 -6.77 -6.13 0.48
CA ILE A 65 -6.38 -7.21 -0.41
C ILE A 65 -7.40 -7.30 -1.52
N VAL A 66 -6.97 -6.99 -2.74
CA VAL A 66 -7.78 -7.05 -3.96
C VAL A 66 -7.51 -8.36 -4.72
N PRO A 67 -8.44 -8.82 -5.56
CA PRO A 67 -8.22 -10.02 -6.36
C PRO A 67 -7.14 -9.79 -7.43
N ASP A 68 -6.33 -10.79 -7.74
CA ASP A 68 -5.29 -10.66 -8.78
C ASP A 68 -5.84 -10.69 -10.20
N THR A 69 -7.00 -11.33 -10.33
CA THR A 69 -7.73 -11.50 -11.57
C THR A 69 -9.21 -11.28 -11.30
N THR A 70 -9.88 -10.59 -12.19
CA THR A 70 -11.33 -10.43 -12.20
C THR A 70 -11.93 -11.17 -13.38
N GLU A 71 -13.26 -11.19 -13.47
CA GLU A 71 -13.93 -11.59 -14.71
C GLU A 71 -13.42 -10.71 -15.88
N ASP A 72 -13.30 -11.30 -17.06
CA ASP A 72 -13.04 -10.57 -18.31
C ASP A 72 -14.31 -9.79 -18.64
N THR A 73 -14.27 -8.49 -18.36
CA THR A 73 -15.36 -7.56 -18.65
C THR A 73 -15.22 -6.95 -20.05
N GLY A 74 -14.13 -7.22 -20.77
CA GLY A 74 -13.75 -6.51 -21.99
C GLY A 74 -13.35 -5.04 -21.77
N GLU A 75 -13.39 -4.56 -20.52
CA GLU A 75 -13.16 -3.17 -20.12
C GLU A 75 -11.96 -3.07 -19.18
N THR A 76 -11.32 -1.90 -19.14
CA THR A 76 -10.29 -1.58 -18.13
C THR A 76 -10.92 -0.83 -16.98
N PHE A 77 -10.46 -1.05 -15.76
CA PHE A 77 -10.92 -0.30 -14.60
C PHE A 77 -9.82 -0.12 -13.54
N ASP A 78 -10.01 0.88 -12.70
CA ASP A 78 -9.12 1.20 -11.58
C ASP A 78 -9.83 1.01 -10.24
N ILE A 79 -9.13 0.41 -9.28
CA ILE A 79 -9.45 0.53 -7.86
C ILE A 79 -8.59 1.66 -7.29
N SER A 80 -9.24 2.74 -6.85
CA SER A 80 -8.59 3.89 -6.21
C SER A 80 -8.73 3.82 -4.70
N LEU A 81 -7.62 3.65 -3.99
CA LEU A 81 -7.60 3.54 -2.53
C LEU A 81 -6.97 4.79 -1.91
N ILE A 82 -7.73 5.44 -1.02
CA ILE A 82 -7.32 6.69 -0.35
C ILE A 82 -6.20 6.40 0.66
N LEU A 83 -5.14 7.20 0.60
CA LEU A 83 -4.08 7.22 1.59
C LEU A 83 -4.58 7.76 2.94
N LYS A 84 -3.99 7.26 4.03
CA LYS A 84 -4.26 7.76 5.38
C LYS A 84 -3.03 8.43 5.97
N TYR A 85 -3.24 9.52 6.71
CA TYR A 85 -2.23 10.08 7.59
C TYR A 85 -1.85 9.08 8.68
N SER A 86 -0.73 9.34 9.35
CA SER A 86 -0.23 8.47 10.43
C SER A 86 -1.15 8.32 11.63
N ASP A 87 -2.05 9.29 11.84
CA ASP A 87 -3.09 9.24 12.87
C ASP A 87 -4.33 8.43 12.44
N GLY A 88 -4.33 7.88 11.22
CA GLY A 88 -5.43 7.11 10.65
C GLY A 88 -6.51 7.95 9.95
N ALA A 89 -6.39 9.28 9.94
CA ALA A 89 -7.31 10.16 9.25
C ALA A 89 -7.16 10.01 7.72
N ASN A 90 -8.29 10.05 7.00
CA ASN A 90 -8.27 10.04 5.55
C ASN A 90 -7.73 11.38 5.02
N MET A 91 -6.93 11.33 3.95
CA MET A 91 -6.57 12.54 3.23
C MET A 91 -7.81 13.21 2.58
N PRO A 92 -7.84 14.55 2.46
CA PRO A 92 -8.94 15.25 1.80
C PRO A 92 -9.09 14.79 0.34
N LYS A 93 -10.30 14.40 -0.07
CA LYS A 93 -10.60 13.91 -1.43
C LYS A 93 -10.40 14.95 -2.55
N ALA A 94 -10.08 16.20 -2.21
CA ALA A 94 -10.03 17.32 -3.15
C ALA A 94 -8.81 17.30 -4.10
N ASP A 95 -7.85 16.40 -3.91
CA ASP A 95 -6.70 16.28 -4.81
C ASP A 95 -6.51 14.81 -5.27
N SER A 96 -6.57 14.62 -6.58
CA SER A 96 -6.64 13.30 -7.24
C SER A 96 -5.30 12.55 -7.22
N ALA A 97 -4.23 13.16 -6.70
CA ALA A 97 -2.91 12.55 -6.54
C ALA A 97 -2.79 11.69 -5.26
N PHE A 98 -3.79 11.65 -4.38
CA PHE A 98 -3.73 10.96 -3.07
C PHE A 98 -4.17 9.50 -3.07
N PHE A 99 -4.13 8.82 -4.22
CA PHE A 99 -4.64 7.46 -4.33
C PHE A 99 -3.53 6.49 -4.71
N LEU A 100 -3.52 5.35 -4.02
CA LEU A 100 -2.97 4.13 -4.59
C LEU A 100 -3.98 3.64 -5.63
N LYS A 101 -3.60 3.61 -6.91
CA LYS A 101 -4.46 3.09 -7.98
C LYS A 101 -3.95 1.73 -8.45
N ILE A 102 -4.85 0.76 -8.47
CA ILE A 102 -4.61 -0.59 -8.95
C ILE A 102 -5.44 -0.78 -10.22
N HIS A 103 -4.77 -0.91 -11.35
CA HIS A 103 -5.40 -0.98 -12.67
C HIS A 103 -5.48 -2.43 -13.17
N TYR A 104 -6.65 -2.78 -13.70
CA TYR A 104 -6.93 -4.05 -14.35
C TYR A 104 -7.08 -3.84 -15.86
N GLY A 105 -6.39 -4.68 -16.63
CA GLY A 105 -6.53 -4.78 -18.07
C GLY A 105 -7.88 -5.36 -18.49
N ARG A 106 -8.15 -5.30 -19.80
CA ARG A 106 -9.38 -5.86 -20.39
C ARG A 106 -9.52 -7.36 -20.14
N ASP A 107 -8.41 -8.08 -20.02
CA ASP A 107 -8.35 -9.50 -19.70
C ASP A 107 -8.58 -9.81 -18.21
N GLY A 108 -8.99 -8.80 -17.43
CA GLY A 108 -9.25 -8.92 -16.00
C GLY A 108 -7.99 -9.03 -15.14
N LYS A 109 -6.78 -8.84 -15.70
CA LYS A 109 -5.52 -8.98 -14.95
C LYS A 109 -4.95 -7.66 -14.49
N LEU A 110 -4.32 -7.68 -13.31
CA LEU A 110 -3.48 -6.58 -12.83
C LEU A 110 -2.37 -6.25 -13.84
N ASN A 111 -2.28 -5.00 -14.28
CA ASN A 111 -1.20 -4.60 -15.21
C ASN A 111 -0.59 -3.24 -14.89
N LYS A 112 -1.11 -2.49 -13.92
CA LYS A 112 -0.48 -1.23 -13.51
C LYS A 112 -0.77 -0.86 -12.06
N LEU A 113 0.27 -0.36 -11.38
CA LEU A 113 0.17 0.26 -10.06
C LEU A 113 0.57 1.73 -10.20
N SER A 114 -0.31 2.64 -9.80
CA SER A 114 0.03 4.07 -9.75
C SER A 114 0.12 4.51 -8.30
N LEU A 115 1.25 5.11 -7.95
CA LEU A 115 1.59 5.56 -6.60
C LEU A 115 1.82 7.06 -6.60
N PRO A 116 1.48 7.76 -5.51
CA PRO A 116 1.82 9.17 -5.37
C PRO A 116 3.32 9.39 -5.37
N ASN A 117 4.10 8.57 -4.66
CA ASN A 117 5.56 8.71 -4.51
C ASN A 117 6.16 7.29 -4.35
N PRO A 118 7.50 7.09 -4.46
CA PRO A 118 8.09 5.79 -4.19
C PRO A 118 7.75 5.31 -2.78
N PRO A 119 7.29 4.07 -2.64
CA PRO A 119 6.83 3.56 -1.37
C PRO A 119 8.01 3.13 -0.50
N ILE A 120 7.81 3.24 0.80
CA ILE A 120 8.70 2.74 1.84
C ILE A 120 8.17 1.38 2.27
N ILE A 121 8.95 0.34 1.99
CA ILE A 121 8.56 -1.06 2.20
C ILE A 121 9.45 -1.67 3.28
N PHE A 122 8.83 -2.15 4.35
CA PHE A 122 9.53 -2.79 5.46
C PHE A 122 9.84 -4.26 5.15
N HIS A 123 10.89 -4.80 5.76
CA HIS A 123 11.14 -6.25 5.69
C HIS A 123 9.99 -7.04 6.30
N ASN A 124 9.44 -6.59 7.43
CA ASN A 124 8.23 -7.15 8.03
C ASN A 124 7.05 -6.99 7.08
N GLN A 125 6.54 -8.11 6.59
CA GLN A 125 5.47 -8.14 5.61
C GLN A 125 4.13 -7.59 6.16
N TRP A 126 3.95 -7.64 7.47
CA TRP A 126 2.71 -7.22 8.15
C TRP A 126 2.65 -5.73 8.43
N TYR A 127 3.76 -5.00 8.26
CA TYR A 127 3.80 -3.56 8.42
C TYR A 127 3.16 -2.83 7.24
N PRO A 128 2.63 -1.61 7.44
CA PRO A 128 2.08 -0.83 6.36
C PRO A 128 3.15 -0.56 5.30
N ALA A 129 2.76 -0.56 4.03
CA ALA A 129 3.54 0.16 3.05
C ALA A 129 3.31 1.66 3.28
N LEU A 130 4.37 2.45 3.34
CA LEU A 130 4.27 3.89 3.59
C LEU A 130 4.70 4.69 2.36
N THR A 131 4.42 5.98 2.37
CA THR A 131 4.94 6.94 1.41
C THR A 131 5.03 8.30 2.06
N VAL A 132 5.91 9.16 1.56
CA VAL A 132 5.85 10.59 1.88
C VAL A 132 5.00 11.27 0.81
N TYR A 133 4.10 12.15 1.25
CA TYR A 133 3.32 13.00 0.35
C TYR A 133 3.24 14.42 0.93
N LYS A 134 3.72 15.42 0.19
CA LYS A 134 3.79 16.83 0.62
C LYS A 134 4.47 17.01 2.00
N GLY A 135 5.51 16.21 2.25
CA GLY A 135 6.28 16.25 3.50
C GLY A 135 5.63 15.55 4.68
N GLU A 136 4.47 14.90 4.49
CA GLU A 136 3.78 14.11 5.51
C GLU A 136 4.01 12.62 5.28
N LEU A 137 4.17 11.85 6.36
CA LEU A 137 4.24 10.40 6.28
C LEU A 137 2.82 9.82 6.22
N CYS A 138 2.55 9.03 5.18
CA CYS A 138 1.25 8.46 4.91
C CYS A 138 1.34 6.94 4.83
N SER A 139 0.28 6.27 5.28
CA SER A 139 0.10 4.85 5.02
C SER A 139 -0.61 4.65 3.69
N LEU A 140 -0.02 3.80 2.86
CA LEU A 140 -0.76 3.17 1.77
C LEU A 140 -1.74 2.18 2.41
N PRO A 141 -2.95 2.03 1.85
CA PRO A 141 -3.96 1.13 2.39
C PRO A 141 -3.67 -0.34 2.03
N ILE A 142 -2.42 -0.77 2.14
CA ILE A 142 -1.90 -2.12 1.88
C ILE A 142 -0.68 -2.39 2.78
N SER A 143 -0.41 -3.67 3.08
CA SER A 143 0.81 -4.06 3.79
C SER A 143 2.04 -4.06 2.88
N SER A 144 3.24 -4.02 3.48
CA SER A 144 4.54 -4.12 2.80
C SER A 144 4.68 -5.45 2.06
N GLY A 145 4.17 -6.54 2.64
CA GLY A 145 4.12 -7.85 1.98
C GLY A 145 3.21 -7.84 0.76
N TYR A 146 2.01 -7.29 0.91
CA TYR A 146 1.04 -7.26 -0.18
C TYR A 146 1.48 -6.32 -1.32
N TYR A 147 2.17 -5.22 -1.02
CA TYR A 147 2.82 -4.40 -2.04
C TYR A 147 3.81 -5.20 -2.89
N ARG A 148 4.71 -5.98 -2.24
CA ARG A 148 5.68 -6.83 -2.97
C ARG A 148 4.97 -7.84 -3.86
N TYR A 149 3.87 -8.40 -3.36
CA TYR A 149 3.04 -9.33 -4.12
C TYR A 149 2.42 -8.69 -5.36
N LEU A 150 1.77 -7.53 -5.22
CA LEU A 150 1.20 -6.77 -6.33
C LEU A 150 2.26 -6.39 -7.37
N ASN A 151 3.42 -5.91 -6.91
CA ASN A 151 4.54 -5.56 -7.79
C ASN A 151 4.98 -6.78 -8.62
N LYS A 152 5.20 -7.92 -7.97
CA LYS A 152 5.52 -9.18 -8.66
C LYS A 152 4.46 -9.55 -9.70
N LYS A 153 3.18 -9.48 -9.35
CA LYS A 153 2.07 -9.83 -10.26
C LYS A 153 2.00 -8.93 -11.48
N ILE A 154 2.20 -7.63 -11.28
CA ILE A 154 2.21 -6.66 -12.38
C ILE A 154 3.37 -6.94 -13.33
N LEU A 155 4.56 -7.24 -12.81
CA LEU A 155 5.71 -7.60 -13.65
C LEU A 155 5.49 -8.92 -14.40
N GLU A 156 4.89 -9.93 -13.77
CA GLU A 156 4.50 -11.19 -14.42
C GLU A 156 3.53 -10.97 -15.59
N ASN A 157 2.69 -9.95 -15.51
CA ASN A 157 1.72 -9.57 -16.54
C ASN A 157 2.27 -8.53 -17.55
N ASN A 158 3.59 -8.29 -17.59
CA ASN A 158 4.23 -7.26 -18.43
C ASN A 158 3.66 -5.85 -18.22
N GLY A 159 3.23 -5.58 -16.99
CA GLY A 159 2.67 -4.32 -16.56
C GLY A 159 3.73 -3.29 -16.16
N SER A 160 3.28 -2.18 -15.56
CA SER A 160 4.16 -1.08 -15.15
C SER A 160 3.80 -0.50 -13.78
N ILE A 161 4.79 0.14 -13.14
CA ILE A 161 4.59 0.92 -11.92
C ILE A 161 4.84 2.38 -12.28
N GLU A 162 3.86 3.24 -12.00
CA GLU A 162 3.94 4.68 -12.24
C GLU A 162 4.01 5.43 -10.91
N ILE A 163 4.89 6.42 -10.86
CA ILE A 163 5.00 7.36 -9.74
C ILE A 163 4.51 8.72 -10.24
N SER A 164 3.40 9.23 -9.68
CA SER A 164 2.72 10.42 -10.19
C SER A 164 3.24 11.74 -9.60
N HIS A 165 3.86 11.71 -8.43
CA HIS A 165 4.45 12.87 -7.75
C HIS A 165 5.83 12.49 -7.22
N VAL A 166 6.75 13.45 -7.15
CA VAL A 166 8.07 13.23 -6.58
C VAL A 166 8.30 14.32 -5.55
N ASP A 167 8.11 13.99 -4.28
CA ASP A 167 8.51 14.92 -3.21
C ASP A 167 10.03 15.08 -3.18
N PRO A 168 10.53 16.17 -2.59
CA PRO A 168 11.94 16.32 -2.27
C PRO A 168 12.49 15.14 -1.47
N GLU A 169 13.80 14.95 -1.55
CA GLU A 169 14.52 13.92 -0.80
C GLU A 169 14.17 13.96 0.69
N PHE A 170 13.88 12.79 1.27
CA PHE A 170 13.48 12.63 2.66
C PHE A 170 14.28 11.52 3.34
N THR A 171 14.40 11.60 4.66
CA THR A 171 15.00 10.52 5.47
C THR A 171 13.97 9.92 6.40
N ILE A 172 13.94 8.60 6.49
CA ILE A 172 13.10 7.86 7.43
C ILE A 172 14.01 6.99 8.29
N GLU A 173 13.80 7.05 9.59
CA GLU A 173 14.47 6.19 10.57
C GLU A 173 13.43 5.44 11.40
N LEU A 174 13.59 4.12 11.49
CA LEU A 174 12.82 3.30 12.42
C LEU A 174 13.42 3.41 13.82
N LEU A 175 12.61 3.86 14.78
CA LEU A 175 13.02 4.06 16.17
C LEU A 175 12.55 2.93 17.11
N GLY A 176 11.52 2.18 16.72
CA GLY A 176 11.00 1.07 17.52
C GLY A 176 9.82 0.35 16.85
N GLU A 177 9.66 -0.90 17.24
CA GLU A 177 8.62 -1.87 16.87
C GLU A 177 7.85 -2.32 18.12
#